data_AF-A0A3C1A427-F1
#
_entry.id   AF-A0A3C1A427-F1
#
_cell.length_a   1.000
_cell.length_b   1.000
_cell.length_c   1.000
_cell.angle_alpha   90.00
_cell.angle_beta   90.00
_cell.angle_gamma   90.00
#
_symmetry.space_group_name_H-M   'P 1'
#
loop_
_entity.id
_entity.type
_entity.pdbx_description
1 polymer ?
#
loop_
_entity_poly.entity_id
_entity_poly.type
_entity_poly.pdbx_seq_one_letter_code
_entity_poly.pdbx_strand_id
1 'polypeptide(L)'
;MVEKPIVLASSSPRRRELFALLGLPFQAVDPQVDETPLEGKNPRSTALRLASAKAQEAARSHPEAIIVAADTLVVLREKILGKPQDGGEAVAILKALRGKKHRVISGVIVLDAATREKREEVADTQVWMRDYSGEEIARYIRRGEPFDKAGGYAIQDKEFRPVA
;
A
#
# COMPACT_ATOMS: atom_id res chain seq x y z
N MET A 1 32.68 6.41 8.13
CA MET A 1 31.48 5.55 8.25
C MET A 1 31.15 5.10 6.84
N VAL A 2 31.13 3.79 6.57
CA VAL A 2 30.70 3.30 5.25
C VAL A 2 29.18 3.48 5.19
N GLU A 3 28.72 4.30 4.25
CA GLU A 3 27.31 4.55 4.03
C GLU A 3 26.68 3.27 3.49
N LYS A 4 25.70 2.69 4.20
CA LYS A 4 25.01 1.49 3.73
C LYS A 4 24.08 1.85 2.58
N PRO A 5 24.02 1.06 1.49
CA PRO A 5 23.06 1.31 0.42
C PRO A 5 21.63 1.16 0.93
N ILE A 6 20.73 2.00 0.43
CA ILE A 6 19.30 1.95 0.77
C ILE A 6 18.55 1.23 -0.35
N VAL A 7 17.73 0.24 0.02
CA VAL A 7 16.88 -0.50 -0.91
C VAL A 7 15.42 -0.34 -0.51
N LEU A 8 14.61 0.18 -1.43
CA LEU A 8 13.16 0.21 -1.30
C LEU A 8 12.57 -1.07 -1.90
N ALA A 9 12.11 -1.99 -1.05
CA ALA A 9 11.43 -3.22 -1.44
C ALA A 9 9.96 -2.94 -1.78
N SER A 10 9.70 -2.32 -2.94
CA SER A 10 8.35 -2.08 -3.45
C SER A 10 8.27 -1.91 -4.96
N SER A 11 7.35 -2.64 -5.59
CA SER A 11 6.93 -2.39 -6.98
C SER A 11 6.03 -1.16 -7.14
N SER A 12 5.48 -0.58 -6.08
CA SER A 12 4.54 0.54 -6.18
C SER A 12 5.22 1.82 -6.71
N PRO A 13 4.77 2.39 -7.85
CA PRO A 13 5.32 3.65 -8.35
C PRO A 13 5.15 4.80 -7.35
N ARG A 14 3.98 4.89 -6.71
CA ARG A 14 3.67 5.89 -5.69
C ARG A 14 4.63 5.84 -4.49
N ARG A 15 5.04 4.64 -4.05
CA ARG A 15 6.00 4.53 -2.95
C ARG A 15 7.40 4.99 -3.37
N ARG A 16 7.81 4.71 -4.61
CA ARG A 16 9.09 5.23 -5.15
C ARG A 16 9.08 6.75 -5.21
N GLU A 17 8.00 7.34 -5.69
CA GLU A 17 7.81 8.80 -5.73
C GLU A 17 7.89 9.42 -4.32
N LEU A 18 7.15 8.85 -3.35
CA LEU A 18 7.19 9.33 -1.96
C LEU A 18 8.57 9.18 -1.33
N PHE A 19 9.26 8.06 -1.57
CA PHE A 19 10.57 7.81 -1.00
C PHE A 19 11.63 8.74 -1.61
N ALA A 20 11.52 9.07 -2.90
CA ALA A 20 12.41 10.02 -3.55
C ALA A 20 12.36 11.44 -2.94
N LEU A 21 11.26 11.82 -2.29
CA LEU A 21 11.15 13.11 -1.59
C LEU A 21 12.11 13.22 -0.39
N LEU A 22 12.66 12.12 0.10
CA LEU A 22 13.67 12.11 1.17
C LEU A 22 15.03 12.65 0.71
N GLY A 23 15.26 12.75 -0.61
CA GLY A 23 16.53 13.22 -1.16
C GLY A 23 17.72 12.26 -0.97
N LEU A 24 17.46 11.01 -0.59
CA LEU A 24 18.47 9.97 -0.37
C LEU A 24 18.65 9.13 -1.65
N PRO A 25 19.89 8.70 -1.98
CA PRO A 25 20.11 7.72 -3.04
C PRO A 25 19.57 6.35 -2.61
N PHE A 26 18.80 5.69 -3.47
CA PHE A 26 18.26 4.36 -3.20
C PHE A 26 18.06 3.54 -4.47
N GLN A 27 17.98 2.23 -4.31
CA GLN A 27 17.54 1.29 -5.34
C GLN A 27 16.13 0.79 -5.02
N ALA A 28 15.22 0.83 -5.98
CA ALA A 28 13.91 0.17 -5.84
C ALA A 28 13.97 -1.25 -6.42
N VAL A 29 13.41 -2.21 -5.69
CA VAL A 29 13.30 -3.62 -6.11
C VAL A 29 11.87 -4.12 -5.92
N ASP A 30 11.48 -5.13 -6.70
CA ASP A 30 10.19 -5.78 -6.56
C ASP A 30 10.32 -7.07 -5.74
N PRO A 31 9.88 -7.09 -4.46
CA PRO A 31 9.94 -8.28 -3.64
C PRO A 31 8.87 -9.28 -4.10
N GLN A 32 9.28 -10.39 -4.69
CA GLN A 32 8.39 -11.48 -5.12
C GLN A 32 7.85 -12.24 -3.90
N VAL A 33 6.80 -11.69 -3.25
CA VAL A 33 6.19 -12.28 -2.05
C VAL A 33 4.72 -12.59 -2.26
N ASP A 34 4.24 -13.63 -1.58
CA ASP A 34 2.82 -13.91 -1.46
C ASP A 34 2.14 -12.85 -0.57
N GLU A 35 1.32 -12.01 -1.18
CA GLU A 35 0.59 -10.94 -0.52
C GLU A 35 -0.75 -11.38 0.10
N THR A 36 -1.09 -12.67 0.05
CA THR A 36 -2.39 -13.17 0.51
C THR A 36 -2.61 -12.81 1.99
N PRO A 37 -3.69 -12.05 2.31
CA PRO A 37 -4.07 -11.79 3.69
C PRO A 37 -4.45 -13.09 4.38
N LEU A 38 -3.95 -13.31 5.59
CA LEU A 38 -4.35 -14.46 6.40
C LEU A 38 -5.65 -14.12 7.13
N GLU A 39 -6.66 -14.98 6.99
CA GLU A 39 -7.96 -14.81 7.62
C GLU A 39 -7.86 -14.67 9.15
N GLY A 40 -8.76 -13.87 9.74
CA GLY A 40 -8.85 -13.68 11.19
C GLY A 40 -7.75 -12.81 11.82
N LYS A 41 -6.80 -12.28 11.04
CA LYS A 41 -5.73 -11.40 11.58
C LYS A 41 -6.15 -9.94 11.65
N ASN A 42 -5.72 -9.27 12.72
CA ASN A 42 -5.86 -7.83 12.90
C ASN A 42 -5.22 -7.07 11.71
N PRO A 43 -5.89 -6.10 11.08
CA PRO A 43 -5.33 -5.38 9.92
C PRO A 43 -3.97 -4.72 10.15
N ARG A 44 -3.69 -4.20 11.35
CA ARG A 44 -2.38 -3.60 11.67
C ARG A 44 -1.26 -4.65 11.63
N SER A 45 -1.49 -5.82 12.22
CA SER A 45 -0.51 -6.91 12.20
C SER A 45 -0.37 -7.52 10.81
N THR A 46 -1.45 -7.56 10.02
CA THR A 46 -1.39 -7.98 8.61
C THR A 46 -0.50 -7.05 7.78
N ALA A 47 -0.66 -5.73 7.91
CA ALA A 47 0.16 -4.77 7.18
C ALA A 47 1.65 -4.88 7.55
N LEU A 48 1.98 -5.00 8.84
CA LEU A 48 3.37 -5.22 9.28
C LEU A 48 3.95 -6.55 8.78
N ARG A 49 3.16 -7.63 8.85
CA ARG A 49 3.59 -8.95 8.37
C ARG A 49 3.96 -8.90 6.89
N LEU A 50 3.10 -8.30 6.07
CA LEU A 50 3.33 -8.17 4.63
C LEU A 50 4.56 -7.29 4.34
N ALA A 51 4.69 -6.15 5.01
CA ALA A 51 5.88 -5.31 4.91
C ALA A 51 7.16 -6.05 5.35
N SER A 52 7.09 -6.83 6.43
CA SER A 52 8.22 -7.62 6.93
C SER A 52 8.62 -8.73 5.97
N ALA A 53 7.66 -9.40 5.34
CA ALA A 53 7.93 -10.41 4.32
C ALA A 53 8.68 -9.80 3.13
N LYS A 54 8.25 -8.63 2.66
CA LYS A 54 8.90 -7.87 1.59
C LYS A 54 10.34 -7.48 1.94
N ALA A 55 10.56 -6.96 3.15
CA ALA A 55 11.89 -6.59 3.62
C ALA A 55 12.82 -7.80 3.71
N GLN A 56 12.32 -8.92 4.23
CA GLN A 56 13.10 -10.16 4.37
C GLN A 56 13.48 -10.76 3.02
N GLU A 57 12.57 -10.72 2.04
CA GLU A 57 12.86 -11.21 0.69
C GLU A 57 13.95 -10.37 0.02
N ALA A 58 13.81 -9.04 0.04
CA ALA A 58 14.83 -8.15 -0.52
C ALA A 58 16.20 -8.29 0.18
N ALA A 59 16.22 -8.52 1.51
CA ALA A 59 17.46 -8.71 2.26
C ALA A 59 18.29 -9.93 1.78
N ARG A 60 17.67 -10.95 1.16
CA ARG A 60 18.39 -12.11 0.61
C ARG A 60 19.34 -11.73 -0.53
N SER A 61 18.94 -10.76 -1.35
CA SER A 61 19.72 -10.27 -2.49
C SER A 61 20.57 -9.04 -2.15
N HIS A 62 20.33 -8.43 -1.00
CA HIS A 62 21.00 -7.20 -0.55
C HIS A 62 21.46 -7.31 0.92
N PRO A 63 22.41 -8.21 1.23
CA PRO A 63 22.74 -8.57 2.62
C PRO A 63 23.41 -7.46 3.44
N GLU A 64 23.94 -6.41 2.81
CA GLU A 64 24.60 -5.28 3.49
C GLU A 64 23.79 -3.97 3.45
N ALA A 65 22.57 -4.01 2.91
CA ALA A 65 21.74 -2.82 2.72
C ALA A 65 20.82 -2.51 3.90
N ILE A 66 20.38 -1.25 3.98
CA ILE A 66 19.18 -0.87 4.72
C ILE A 66 17.98 -1.08 3.81
N ILE A 67 17.11 -2.02 4.17
CA ILE A 67 15.90 -2.36 3.43
C ILE A 67 14.73 -1.59 4.02
N VAL A 68 14.00 -0.86 3.19
CA VAL A 68 12.72 -0.23 3.53
C VAL A 68 11.61 -0.93 2.78
N ALA A 69 10.58 -1.37 3.49
CA ALA A 69 9.41 -2.00 2.89
C ALA A 69 8.12 -1.45 3.51
N ALA A 70 7.05 -1.46 2.74
CA ALA A 70 5.74 -1.06 3.22
C ALA A 70 4.61 -1.86 2.56
N ASP A 71 3.54 -2.02 3.32
CA ASP A 71 2.28 -2.58 2.84
C ASP A 71 1.10 -1.72 3.30
N THR A 72 0.03 -1.69 2.50
CA THR A 72 -1.10 -0.78 2.73
C THR A 72 -2.40 -1.52 2.50
N LEU A 73 -3.25 -1.52 3.53
CA LEU A 73 -4.58 -2.14 3.52
C LEU A 73 -5.66 -1.08 3.59
N VAL A 74 -6.74 -1.28 2.83
CA VAL A 74 -7.98 -0.51 2.95
C VAL A 74 -9.00 -1.36 3.70
N VAL A 75 -9.57 -0.83 4.77
CA VAL A 75 -10.49 -1.57 5.65
C VAL A 75 -11.80 -0.82 5.79
N LEU A 76 -12.88 -1.41 5.32
CA LEU A 76 -14.24 -0.93 5.52
C LEU A 76 -14.92 -1.78 6.59
N ARG A 77 -15.20 -1.18 7.75
CA ARG A 77 -15.65 -1.88 8.96
C ARG A 77 -14.59 -2.91 9.39
N GLU A 78 -14.86 -4.21 9.21
CA GLU A 78 -13.94 -5.31 9.53
C GLU A 78 -13.40 -6.01 8.28
N LYS A 79 -13.82 -5.60 7.08
CA LYS A 79 -13.43 -6.23 5.82
C LYS A 79 -12.26 -5.50 5.19
N ILE A 80 -11.18 -6.25 4.91
CA ILE A 80 -10.08 -5.78 4.05
C ILE A 80 -10.59 -5.75 2.60
N LEU A 81 -10.41 -4.62 1.94
CA LEU A 81 -10.73 -4.41 0.54
C LEU A 81 -9.44 -4.51 -0.27
N GLY A 82 -9.36 -5.56 -1.09
CA GLY A 82 -8.24 -5.80 -1.99
C GLY A 82 -8.24 -4.91 -3.23
N LYS A 83 -7.41 -5.26 -4.20
CA LYS A 83 -7.46 -4.71 -5.55
C LYS A 83 -8.65 -5.33 -6.29
N PRO A 84 -9.50 -4.56 -6.99
CA PRO A 84 -10.57 -5.15 -7.77
C PRO A 84 -10.01 -5.99 -8.92
N GLN A 85 -10.55 -7.18 -9.13
CA GLN A 85 -10.18 -8.11 -10.21
C GLN A 85 -10.78 -7.70 -11.55
N ASP A 86 -11.95 -7.07 -11.52
CA ASP A 86 -12.67 -6.60 -12.70
C ASP A 86 -13.47 -5.31 -12.44
N GLY A 87 -14.09 -4.79 -13.50
CA GLY A 87 -14.88 -3.56 -13.42
C GLY A 87 -16.12 -3.70 -12.53
N GLY A 88 -16.72 -4.89 -12.44
CA GLY A 88 -17.87 -5.16 -11.57
C GLY A 88 -17.49 -5.07 -10.09
N GLU A 89 -16.37 -5.69 -9.73
CA GLU A 89 -15.81 -5.59 -8.38
C GLU A 89 -15.40 -4.15 -8.05
N ALA A 90 -14.80 -3.42 -8.99
CA ALA A 90 -14.47 -2.01 -8.81
C ALA A 90 -15.73 -1.17 -8.52
N VAL A 91 -16.83 -1.38 -9.25
CA VAL A 91 -18.12 -0.72 -8.97
C VAL A 91 -18.61 -1.07 -7.56
N ALA A 92 -18.57 -2.35 -7.19
CA ALA A 92 -19.05 -2.81 -5.88
C ALA A 92 -18.27 -2.19 -4.73
N ILE A 93 -16.93 -2.18 -4.82
CA ILE A 93 -16.04 -1.56 -3.83
C ILE A 93 -16.32 -0.06 -3.71
N LEU A 94 -16.35 0.67 -4.83
CA LEU A 94 -16.56 2.12 -4.82
C LEU A 94 -17.96 2.48 -4.29
N LYS A 95 -19.01 1.74 -4.66
CA LYS A 95 -20.35 1.92 -4.07
C LYS A 95 -20.37 1.63 -2.57
N ALA A 96 -19.62 0.61 -2.12
CA ALA A 96 -19.54 0.28 -0.70
C ALA A 96 -18.87 1.40 0.11
N LEU A 97 -17.86 2.05 -0.45
CA LEU A 97 -17.08 3.14 0.16
C LEU A 97 -17.77 4.52 0.11
N ARG A 98 -18.58 4.78 -0.93
CA ARG A 98 -19.28 6.06 -1.15
C ARG A 98 -19.96 6.60 0.12
N GLY A 99 -19.70 7.86 0.44
CA GLY A 99 -20.31 8.58 1.56
C GLY A 99 -19.98 8.01 2.95
N LYS A 100 -18.97 7.12 3.06
CA LYS A 100 -18.62 6.44 4.31
C LYS A 100 -17.18 6.71 4.71
N LYS A 101 -16.95 6.54 6.00
CA LYS A 101 -15.62 6.46 6.60
C LYS A 101 -15.06 5.04 6.48
N HIS A 102 -13.79 4.94 6.14
CA HIS A 102 -13.02 3.70 6.19
C HIS A 102 -11.62 3.98 6.74
N ARG A 103 -10.81 2.94 6.93
CA ARG A 103 -9.44 3.03 7.41
C ARG A 103 -8.45 2.67 6.31
N VAL A 104 -7.36 3.41 6.24
CA VAL A 104 -6.19 3.10 5.42
C VAL A 104 -5.04 2.83 6.38
N ILE A 105 -4.54 1.61 6.40
CA ILE A 105 -3.55 1.15 7.36
C ILE A 105 -2.28 0.83 6.60
N SER A 106 -1.18 1.52 6.94
CA SER A 106 0.12 1.28 6.33
C SER A 106 1.12 0.79 7.36
N GLY A 107 1.67 -0.40 7.14
CA GLY A 107 2.79 -0.93 7.92
C GLY A 107 4.09 -0.64 7.19
N VAL A 108 5.10 -0.16 7.92
CA VAL A 108 6.43 0.15 7.39
C VAL A 108 7.48 -0.61 8.20
N ILE A 109 8.45 -1.19 7.51
CA ILE A 109 9.61 -1.87 8.09
C ILE A 109 10.88 -1.21 7.55
N VAL A 110 11.80 -0.91 8.47
CA VAL A 110 13.22 -0.65 8.15
C VAL A 110 14.03 -1.79 8.74
N LEU A 111 14.79 -2.47 7.89
CA LEU A 111 15.60 -3.64 8.26
C LEU A 111 17.05 -3.39 7.85
N ASP A 112 17.95 -3.46 8.82
CA ASP A 112 19.37 -3.60 8.54
C ASP A 112 19.65 -5.07 8.18
N ALA A 113 19.97 -5.33 6.92
CA ALA A 113 20.14 -6.71 6.46
C ALA A 113 21.34 -7.40 7.12
N ALA A 114 22.38 -6.65 7.46
CA ALA A 114 23.63 -7.19 8.00
C ALA A 114 23.49 -7.55 9.48
N THR A 115 22.87 -6.68 10.27
CA THR A 115 22.70 -6.89 11.73
C THR A 115 21.40 -7.61 12.07
N ARG A 116 20.45 -7.68 11.12
CA ARG A 116 19.08 -8.17 11.31
C ARG A 116 18.24 -7.31 12.25
N GLU A 117 18.75 -6.15 12.68
CA GLU A 117 17.97 -5.20 13.46
C GLU A 117 16.85 -4.62 12.60
N LYS A 118 15.65 -4.53 13.18
CA LYS A 118 14.49 -3.93 12.51
C LYS A 118 13.83 -2.86 13.36
N ARG A 119 13.17 -1.94 12.67
CA ARG A 119 12.20 -0.99 13.21
C ARG A 119 10.92 -1.12 12.42
N GLU A 120 9.80 -0.98 13.11
CA GLU A 120 8.47 -1.17 12.54
C GLU A 120 7.52 -0.09 13.05
N GLU A 121 6.63 0.39 12.18
CA GLU A 121 5.65 1.42 12.50
C GLU A 121 4.35 1.15 11.75
N VAL A 122 3.20 1.54 12.33
CA VAL A 122 1.89 1.39 11.69
C VAL A 122 1.09 2.67 11.78
N ALA A 123 0.91 3.31 10.62
CA ALA A 123 -0.04 4.39 10.45
C ALA A 123 -1.45 3.84 10.20
N ASP A 124 -2.44 4.39 10.89
CA ASP A 124 -3.86 4.05 10.73
C ASP A 124 -4.66 5.34 10.55
N THR A 125 -5.06 5.59 9.30
CA THR A 125 -5.68 6.85 8.89
C THR A 125 -7.15 6.63 8.57
N GLN A 126 -8.02 7.44 9.18
CA GLN A 126 -9.42 7.49 8.81
C GLN A 126 -9.62 8.37 7.58
N VAL A 127 -10.34 7.85 6.58
CA VAL A 127 -10.62 8.57 5.33
C VAL A 127 -12.13 8.62 5.13
N TRP A 128 -12.66 9.79 4.80
CA TRP A 128 -14.06 10.02 4.49
C TRP A 128 -14.25 10.14 2.99
N MET A 129 -15.09 9.30 2.42
CA MET A 129 -15.37 9.33 0.99
C MET A 129 -16.50 10.30 0.69
N ARG A 130 -16.35 11.03 -0.42
CA ARG A 130 -17.41 11.87 -0.98
C ARG A 130 -18.60 11.01 -1.44
N ASP A 131 -19.75 11.63 -1.57
CA ASP A 131 -20.93 11.04 -2.19
C ASP A 131 -20.91 11.22 -3.73
N TYR A 132 -19.96 10.58 -4.40
CA TYR A 132 -19.83 10.63 -5.87
C TYR A 132 -20.94 9.84 -6.59
N SER A 133 -21.30 10.26 -7.79
CA SER A 133 -22.33 9.64 -8.63
C SER A 133 -21.91 8.29 -9.23
N GLY A 134 -22.89 7.56 -9.78
CA GLY A 134 -22.61 6.33 -10.56
C GLY A 134 -21.84 6.62 -11.85
N GLU A 135 -22.05 7.78 -12.46
CA GLU A 135 -21.34 8.22 -13.66
C GLU A 135 -19.87 8.48 -13.40
N GLU A 136 -19.55 9.11 -12.26
CA GLU A 136 -18.16 9.32 -11.83
C GLU A 136 -17.43 8.00 -11.62
N ILE A 137 -18.08 7.01 -10.96
CA ILE A 137 -17.52 5.66 -10.82
C ILE A 137 -17.23 5.07 -12.20
N ALA A 138 -18.21 5.10 -13.12
CA ALA A 138 -18.06 4.51 -14.44
C ALA A 138 -16.94 5.20 -15.25
N ARG A 139 -16.81 6.52 -15.15
CA ARG A 139 -15.74 7.29 -15.80
C ARG A 139 -14.36 6.92 -15.25
N TYR A 140 -14.24 6.83 -13.93
CA TYR A 140 -12.99 6.47 -13.27
C TYR A 140 -12.55 5.03 -13.60
N ILE A 141 -13.48 4.07 -13.68
CA ILE A 141 -13.20 2.69 -14.10
C ILE A 141 -12.75 2.62 -15.56
N ARG A 142 -13.38 3.37 -16.47
CA ARG A 142 -13.00 3.39 -17.90
C ARG A 142 -11.56 3.85 -18.13
N ARG A 143 -11.00 4.64 -17.20
CA ARG A 143 -9.59 5.06 -17.24
C ARG A 143 -8.61 3.98 -16.77
N GLY A 144 -9.10 2.84 -16.25
CA GLY A 144 -8.25 1.75 -15.74
C GLY A 144 -7.64 2.00 -14.35
N GLU A 145 -7.97 3.13 -13.72
CA GLU A 145 -7.36 3.57 -12.47
C GLU A 145 -7.60 2.69 -11.24
N PRO A 146 -8.71 1.97 -11.06
CA PRO A 146 -8.94 1.20 -9.84
C PRO A 146 -8.01 0.00 -9.64
N PHE A 147 -7.51 -0.62 -10.72
CA PHE A 147 -7.09 -2.03 -10.69
C PHE A 147 -5.75 -2.29 -9.99
N ASP A 148 -4.87 -1.29 -9.86
CA ASP A 148 -3.59 -1.43 -9.15
C ASP A 148 -3.68 -0.97 -7.66
N LYS A 149 -4.88 -0.66 -7.16
CA LYS A 149 -5.08 0.05 -5.89
C LYS A 149 -5.96 -0.76 -4.95
N ALA A 150 -5.47 -1.02 -3.73
CA ALA A 150 -6.31 -1.58 -2.67
C ALA A 150 -7.48 -0.62 -2.39
N GLY A 151 -8.70 -1.16 -2.26
CA GLY A 151 -9.92 -0.36 -2.16
C GLY A 151 -10.33 0.35 -3.46
N GLY A 152 -9.62 0.12 -4.56
CA GLY A 152 -10.00 0.59 -5.89
C GLY A 152 -9.97 2.10 -6.10
N TYR A 153 -9.32 2.90 -5.24
CA TYR A 153 -9.27 4.36 -5.41
C TYR A 153 -7.88 4.94 -5.08
N ALA A 154 -7.59 6.13 -5.61
CA ALA A 154 -6.45 6.95 -5.19
C ALA A 154 -6.93 8.32 -4.70
N ILE A 155 -6.51 8.73 -3.51
CA ILE A 155 -6.76 10.08 -2.98
C ILE A 155 -6.15 11.18 -3.87
N GLN A 156 -5.11 10.84 -4.63
CA GLN A 156 -4.41 11.76 -5.53
C GLN A 156 -5.11 11.95 -6.89
N ASP A 157 -6.19 11.21 -7.19
CA ASP A 157 -6.87 11.34 -8.49
C ASP A 157 -7.57 12.71 -8.60
N LYS A 158 -7.06 13.53 -9.52
CA LYS A 158 -7.48 14.92 -9.70
C LYS A 158 -8.87 15.08 -10.33
N GLU A 159 -9.37 14.06 -11.03
CA GLU A 159 -10.65 14.10 -11.71
C GLU A 159 -11.74 13.46 -10.84
N PHE A 160 -11.51 12.24 -10.34
CA PHE A 160 -12.46 11.50 -9.53
C PHE A 160 -12.61 12.09 -8.13
N ARG A 161 -11.54 12.66 -7.55
CA ARG A 161 -11.54 13.34 -6.24
C ARG A 161 -12.39 12.60 -5.19
N PRO A 162 -11.98 11.37 -4.81
CA PRO A 162 -12.84 10.43 -4.09
C PRO A 162 -13.12 10.81 -2.63
N VAL A 163 -12.24 11.60 -2.02
CA VAL A 163 -12.25 11.93 -0.60
C VAL A 163 -12.91 13.30 -0.38
N ALA A 164 -13.67 13.42 0.71
CA ALA A 164 -14.37 14.63 1.14
C ALA A 164 -13.44 15.64 1.82
#